data_AF-A0A9W9JEL5-F1
#
_entry.id   AF-A0A9W9JEL5-F1
#
_cell.length_a   1.000
_cell.length_b   1.000
_cell.length_c   1.000
_cell.angle_alpha   90.00
_cell.angle_beta   90.00
_cell.angle_gamma   90.00
#
_symmetry.space_group_name_H-M   'P 1'
#
loop_
_entity.id
_entity.type
_entity.pdbx_description
1 polymer ?
#
loop_
_entity_poly.entity_id
_entity_poly.type
_entity_poly.pdbx_seq_one_letter_code
_entity_poly.pdbx_strand_id
1 'polypeptide(L)'
;MINNSTTWATFFTIDSSAPKVDLIAATANKACPGEYGVVIDVTDKIFEVPSGVQWSGGKWTNNTCVVVATSTPTATPDPCRVHIDKAAVSGMEASITARICLGIVPPDYCPEDENSAIKQVALAGICCLLAAVGALGFFLA
;
A
#
# COMPACT_ATOMS: atom_id res chain seq x y z
N MET A 1 0.30 -19.89 -4.15
CA MET A 1 0.44 -20.00 -5.62
C MET A 1 0.93 -18.66 -6.13
N ILE A 2 2.07 -18.63 -6.84
CA ILE A 2 2.60 -17.41 -7.46
C ILE A 2 2.09 -17.41 -8.92
N ASN A 3 1.37 -16.37 -9.32
CA ASN A 3 0.92 -16.22 -10.70
C ASN A 3 1.50 -14.92 -11.29
N ASN A 4 2.08 -15.01 -12.48
CA ASN A 4 2.65 -13.88 -13.21
C ASN A 4 1.60 -13.39 -14.20
N SER A 5 1.07 -12.18 -13.98
CA SER A 5 0.30 -11.49 -15.01
C SER A 5 1.24 -10.59 -15.81
N THR A 6 1.02 -10.51 -17.12
CA THR A 6 1.75 -9.67 -18.09
C THR A 6 1.85 -8.18 -17.72
N THR A 7 1.18 -7.75 -16.65
CA THR A 7 1.25 -6.43 -16.02
C THR A 7 2.39 -6.28 -15.00
N TRP A 8 3.63 -6.69 -15.31
CA TRP A 8 4.83 -6.49 -14.45
C TRP A 8 4.64 -6.66 -12.94
N ALA A 9 3.69 -7.51 -12.52
CA ALA A 9 3.24 -7.63 -11.15
C ALA A 9 3.24 -9.10 -10.79
N THR A 10 3.83 -9.40 -9.65
CA THR A 10 3.83 -10.75 -9.10
C THR A 10 2.80 -10.81 -7.98
N PHE A 11 1.76 -11.62 -8.18
CA PHE A 11 0.75 -11.85 -7.16
C PHE A 11 1.03 -13.18 -6.47
N PHE A 12 0.93 -13.18 -5.15
CA PHE A 12 1.04 -14.40 -4.34
C PHE A 12 -0.03 -14.42 -3.26
N THR A 13 -0.57 -15.60 -3.00
CA THR A 13 -1.52 -15.87 -1.91
C THR A 13 -0.79 -16.60 -0.80
N ILE A 14 -0.92 -16.11 0.43
CA ILE A 14 -0.51 -16.79 1.65
C ILE A 14 -1.72 -17.42 2.34
N ASP A 15 -1.50 -18.53 3.02
CA ASP A 15 -2.51 -19.15 3.88
C ASP A 15 -2.77 -18.25 5.10
N SER A 16 -4.02 -18.10 5.52
CA SER A 16 -4.37 -17.31 6.71
C SER A 16 -3.84 -17.92 8.01
N SER A 17 -3.53 -19.22 8.00
CA SER A 17 -2.88 -19.93 9.11
C SER A 17 -1.35 -19.84 9.09
N ALA A 18 -0.77 -19.15 8.10
CA ALA A 18 0.67 -19.01 8.02
C ALA A 18 1.22 -18.27 9.25
N PRO A 19 2.34 -18.76 9.84
CA PRO A 19 2.96 -18.08 10.96
C PRO A 19 3.43 -16.68 10.54
N LYS A 20 3.38 -15.74 11.48
CA LYS A 20 3.95 -14.40 11.28
C LYS A 20 5.43 -14.54 10.95
N VAL A 21 5.84 -13.91 9.85
CA VAL A 21 7.25 -13.91 9.43
C VAL A 21 8.05 -13.05 10.40
N ASP A 22 9.07 -13.63 11.03
CA ASP A 22 10.07 -12.87 11.77
C ASP A 22 11.12 -12.33 10.79
N LEU A 23 10.95 -11.07 10.39
CA LEU A 23 11.83 -10.39 9.44
C LEU A 23 13.26 -10.21 9.97
N ILE A 24 13.42 -10.09 11.30
CA ILE A 24 14.73 -9.95 11.92
C ILE A 24 15.46 -11.28 11.83
N ALA A 25 14.82 -12.38 12.23
CA ALA A 25 15.40 -13.72 12.14
C ALA A 25 15.65 -14.14 10.67
N ALA A 26 14.72 -13.80 9.77
CA ALA A 26 14.83 -14.12 8.34
C ALA A 26 16.03 -13.42 7.68
N THR A 27 16.47 -12.27 8.20
CA THR A 27 17.63 -11.52 7.69
C THR A 27 18.88 -11.66 8.55
N ALA A 28 18.80 -12.36 9.69
CA ALA A 28 19.95 -12.61 10.56
C ALA A 28 20.90 -13.68 10.02
N ASN A 29 20.37 -14.70 9.33
CA ASN A 29 21.16 -15.80 8.78
C ASN A 29 21.55 -15.51 7.33
N LYS A 30 22.86 -15.46 7.05
CA LYS A 30 23.42 -15.27 5.70
C LYS A 30 23.28 -16.48 4.77
N ALA A 31 22.33 -17.37 5.03
CA ALA A 31 22.06 -18.54 4.20
C ALA A 31 21.01 -18.17 3.15
N CYS A 32 21.39 -17.30 2.20
CA CYS A 32 20.54 -16.95 1.07
C CYS A 32 21.03 -17.72 -0.15
N PRO A 33 20.15 -18.34 -0.94
CA PRO A 33 20.55 -18.91 -2.23
C PRO A 33 21.02 -17.79 -3.15
N GLY A 34 22.30 -17.80 -3.54
CA GLY A 34 22.92 -16.76 -4.37
C GLY A 34 22.46 -16.75 -5.83
N GLU A 35 21.59 -17.68 -6.23
CA GLU A 35 21.21 -17.89 -7.64
C GLU A 35 19.83 -17.32 -8.01
N TYR A 36 19.03 -16.89 -7.04
CA TYR A 36 17.67 -16.42 -7.29
C TYR A 36 17.49 -14.97 -6.85
N GLY A 37 17.68 -14.03 -7.78
CA GLY A 37 17.35 -12.64 -7.53
C GLY A 37 17.41 -11.78 -8.79
N VAL A 38 16.60 -10.72 -8.81
CA VAL A 38 16.71 -9.63 -9.77
C VAL A 38 17.20 -8.42 -8.99
N VAL A 39 18.30 -7.83 -9.42
CA VAL A 39 18.79 -6.58 -8.82
C VAL A 39 18.03 -5.42 -9.47
N ILE A 40 17.37 -4.63 -8.63
CA ILE A 40 16.70 -3.40 -9.01
C ILE A 40 17.41 -2.27 -8.28
N ASP A 41 18.24 -1.53 -9.02
CA ASP A 41 18.93 -0.36 -8.47
C ASP A 41 17.96 0.81 -8.40
N VAL A 42 17.61 1.22 -7.19
CA VAL A 42 16.76 2.38 -6.94
C VAL A 42 17.66 3.62 -6.87
N THR A 43 17.34 4.65 -7.64
CA THR A 43 18.10 5.91 -7.64
C THR A 43 17.53 6.91 -6.64
N ASP A 44 18.27 7.97 -6.32
CA ASP A 44 17.79 9.07 -5.46
C ASP A 44 16.80 10.01 -6.18
N LYS A 45 16.37 9.67 -7.40
CA LYS A 45 15.46 10.51 -8.18
C LYS A 45 14.01 10.15 -7.88
N ILE A 46 13.26 11.18 -7.53
CA ILE A 46 11.80 11.13 -7.44
C ILE A 46 11.20 11.59 -8.76
N PHE A 47 10.22 10.85 -9.26
CA PHE A 47 9.49 11.14 -10.48
C PHE A 47 8.02 11.38 -10.14
N GLU A 48 7.47 12.49 -10.64
CA GLU A 48 6.05 12.77 -10.55
C GLU A 48 5.30 11.97 -11.60
N VAL A 49 4.27 11.25 -11.18
CA VAL A 49 3.44 10.47 -12.09
C VAL A 49 2.63 11.42 -12.98
N PRO A 50 2.71 11.30 -14.32
CA PRO A 50 2.06 12.22 -15.24
C PRO A 50 0.55 12.28 -15.03
N SER A 51 -0.04 13.46 -15.25
CA SER A 51 -1.49 13.63 -15.18
C SER A 51 -2.19 12.73 -16.19
N GLY A 52 -3.22 12.00 -15.75
CA GLY A 52 -3.98 11.07 -16.60
C GLY A 52 -3.47 9.63 -16.57
N VAL A 53 -2.34 9.34 -15.92
CA VAL A 53 -1.94 7.97 -15.61
C VAL A 53 -2.71 7.49 -14.40
N GLN A 54 -3.51 6.44 -14.57
CA GLN A 54 -4.19 5.80 -13.45
C GLN A 54 -3.18 5.00 -12.62
N TRP A 55 -2.77 5.58 -11.49
CA TRP A 55 -1.82 4.96 -10.58
C TRP A 55 -2.40 4.82 -9.17
N SER A 56 -2.59 3.57 -8.73
CA SER A 56 -3.16 3.26 -7.41
C SER A 56 -2.26 3.67 -6.24
N GLY A 57 -0.95 3.82 -6.47
CA GLY A 57 -0.01 4.30 -5.45
C GLY A 57 -0.17 5.78 -5.12
N GLY A 58 -0.74 6.57 -6.04
CA GLY A 58 -0.76 8.02 -5.98
C GLY A 58 -1.38 8.61 -4.71
N LYS A 59 -2.47 7.99 -4.22
CA LYS A 59 -3.14 8.36 -2.95
C LYS A 59 -2.20 8.31 -1.74
N TRP A 60 -1.16 7.49 -1.79
CA TRP A 60 -0.30 7.16 -0.65
C TRP A 60 1.11 7.71 -0.77
N THR A 61 1.51 8.12 -1.96
CA THR A 61 2.87 8.57 -2.29
C THR A 61 2.88 9.98 -2.86
N ASN A 62 1.80 10.74 -2.70
CA ASN A 62 1.63 12.08 -3.28
C ASN A 62 1.88 12.10 -4.79
N ASN A 63 1.40 11.08 -5.53
CA ASN A 63 1.66 10.91 -6.96
C ASN A 63 3.15 10.91 -7.35
N THR A 64 4.05 10.53 -6.44
CA THR A 64 5.49 10.39 -6.74
C THR A 64 5.95 8.95 -6.66
N CYS A 65 6.86 8.55 -7.54
CA CYS A 65 7.53 7.25 -7.51
C CYS A 65 9.05 7.42 -7.59
N VAL A 66 9.80 6.40 -7.16
CA VAL A 66 11.27 6.42 -7.25
C VAL A 66 11.71 5.84 -8.58
N VAL A 67 12.69 6.48 -9.23
CA VAL A 67 13.23 6.01 -10.50
C VAL A 67 14.23 4.88 -10.26
N VAL A 68 14.06 3.77 -10.98
CA VAL A 68 15.04 2.69 -11.02
C VAL A 68 16.07 2.96 -12.11
N ALA A 69 17.33 2.62 -11.85
CA ALA A 69 18.37 2.69 -12.86
C ALA A 69 18.11 1.65 -13.95
N THR A 70 18.67 1.87 -15.13
CA THR A 70 18.62 0.88 -16.20
C THR A 70 19.32 -0.39 -15.72
N SER A 71 18.58 -1.49 -15.68
CA SER A 71 19.06 -2.77 -15.17
C SER A 71 20.23 -3.27 -16.02
N THR A 72 21.43 -3.28 -15.44
CA THR A 72 22.58 -4.01 -15.98
C THR A 72 22.41 -5.50 -15.66
N PRO A 73 22.43 -6.41 -16.66
CA PRO A 73 22.25 -7.85 -16.45
C PRO A 73 23.38 -8.51 -15.63
N THR A 74 24.39 -7.75 -15.25
CA THR A 74 25.60 -8.22 -14.56
C THR A 74 25.52 -8.10 -13.03
N ALA A 75 24.49 -7.45 -12.49
CA ALA A 75 24.42 -7.26 -11.05
C ALA A 75 24.15 -8.60 -10.33
N THR A 76 25.13 -9.07 -9.56
CA THR A 76 25.00 -10.28 -8.75
C THR A 76 24.02 -10.00 -7.60
N PRO A 77 22.91 -10.75 -7.49
CA PRO A 77 22.01 -10.60 -6.36
C PRO A 77 22.73 -10.91 -5.05
N ASP A 78 22.68 -9.98 -4.10
CA ASP A 78 23.09 -10.22 -2.72
C ASP A 78 21.88 -10.08 -1.78
N PRO A 79 20.99 -11.09 -1.76
CA PRO A 79 19.86 -11.11 -0.85
C PRO A 79 20.28 -11.09 0.64
N CYS A 80 21.54 -11.47 0.92
CA CYS A 80 22.09 -11.51 2.28
C CYS A 80 22.61 -10.15 2.77
N ARG A 81 22.70 -9.14 1.90
CA ARG A 81 23.01 -7.76 2.29
C ARG A 81 21.89 -7.11 3.08
N VAL A 82 20.65 -7.57 2.91
CA VAL A 82 19.49 -6.98 3.57
C VAL A 82 19.55 -7.32 5.06
N HIS A 83 19.60 -6.28 5.90
CA HIS A 83 19.46 -6.39 7.34
C HIS A 83 18.23 -5.59 7.76
N ILE A 84 17.26 -6.26 8.37
CA ILE A 84 16.06 -5.61 8.90
C ILE A 84 16.16 -5.63 10.42
N ASP A 85 16.35 -4.44 10.99
CA ASP A 85 16.37 -4.26 12.44
C ASP A 85 14.96 -4.04 13.01
N LYS A 86 14.87 -4.02 14.35
CA LYS A 86 13.61 -3.81 15.06
C LYS A 86 12.94 -2.47 14.74
N ALA A 87 13.71 -1.41 14.51
CA ALA A 87 13.16 -0.10 14.21
C ALA A 87 12.52 -0.09 12.81
N ALA A 88 13.17 -0.73 11.84
CA ALA A 88 12.64 -0.93 10.50
C ALA A 88 11.33 -1.75 10.53
N VAL A 89 11.30 -2.88 11.26
CA VAL A 89 10.06 -3.66 11.46
C VAL A 89 8.96 -2.80 12.07
N SER A 90 9.26 -2.09 13.16
CA SER A 90 8.29 -1.22 13.83
C SER A 90 7.75 -0.12 12.91
N GLY A 91 8.59 0.46 12.06
CA GLY A 91 8.19 1.45 11.06
C GLY A 91 7.29 0.86 9.97
N MET A 92 7.59 -0.36 9.50
CA MET A 92 6.75 -1.08 8.54
C MET A 92 5.37 -1.39 9.14
N GLU A 93 5.33 -1.92 10.37
CA GLU A 93 4.09 -2.20 11.08
C GLU A 93 3.26 -0.92 11.31
N ALA A 94 3.90 0.18 11.71
CA ALA A 94 3.22 1.47 11.86
C ALA A 94 2.62 1.96 10.54
N SER A 95 3.35 1.84 9.42
CA SER A 95 2.87 2.23 8.09
C SER A 95 1.70 1.35 7.62
N ILE A 96 1.77 0.04 7.84
CA ILE A 96 0.67 -0.89 7.54
C ILE A 96 -0.56 -0.56 8.38
N THR A 97 -0.39 -0.36 9.69
CA THR A 97 -1.47 0.04 10.59
C THR A 97 -2.11 1.34 10.15
N ALA A 98 -1.32 2.38 9.83
CA ALA A 98 -1.84 3.64 9.31
C ALA A 98 -2.68 3.44 8.04
N ARG A 99 -2.24 2.58 7.11
CA ARG A 99 -3.02 2.26 5.91
C ARG A 99 -4.32 1.54 6.21
N ILE A 100 -4.30 0.57 7.12
CA ILE A 100 -5.50 -0.18 7.53
C ILE A 100 -6.51 0.76 8.20
N CYS A 101 -6.04 1.67 9.05
CA CYS A 101 -6.90 2.63 9.76
C CYS A 101 -7.52 3.69 8.85
N LEU A 102 -6.95 3.93 7.66
CA LEU A 102 -7.57 4.79 6.63
C LEU A 102 -8.63 4.05 5.78
N GLY A 103 -8.93 2.80 6.11
CA GLY A 103 -9.96 1.98 5.48
C GLY A 103 -11.39 2.54 5.64
N ILE A 104 -12.32 1.98 4.85
CA ILE A 104 -13.75 2.30 4.97
C ILE A 104 -14.30 1.81 6.31
N VAL A 105 -13.87 0.61 6.72
CA VAL A 105 -14.19 -0.02 8.00
C VAL A 105 -12.88 -0.26 8.74
N PRO A 106 -12.40 0.70 9.54
CA PRO A 106 -11.18 0.55 10.31
C PRO A 106 -11.38 -0.46 11.46
N PRO A 107 -10.36 -1.26 11.80
CA PRO A 107 -10.39 -2.11 13.00
C PRO A 107 -10.40 -1.32 14.32
N ASP A 108 -10.87 -1.95 15.40
CA ASP A 108 -11.03 -1.34 16.72
C ASP A 108 -9.72 -0.89 17.39
N TYR A 109 -8.57 -1.42 16.94
CA TYR A 109 -7.25 -1.01 17.45
C TYR A 109 -6.73 0.28 16.81
N CYS A 110 -7.45 0.82 15.83
CA CYS A 110 -7.09 2.10 15.24
C CYS A 110 -7.35 3.24 16.23
N PRO A 111 -6.48 4.27 16.26
CA PRO A 111 -6.76 5.46 17.05
C PRO A 111 -8.09 6.06 16.61
N GLU A 112 -8.93 6.41 17.58
CA GLU A 112 -10.20 7.09 17.30
C GLU A 112 -9.90 8.39 16.56
N ASP A 113 -10.45 8.50 15.35
CA ASP A 113 -10.30 9.71 14.55
C ASP A 113 -11.27 10.77 15.09
N GLU A 114 -10.75 11.84 15.70
CA GLU A 114 -11.54 13.03 16.02
C GLU A 114 -12.16 13.67 14.75
N ASN A 115 -11.68 13.33 13.54
CA ASN A 115 -12.29 13.71 12.25
C ASN A 115 -13.32 12.72 11.70
N SER A 116 -13.71 11.68 12.45
CA SER A 116 -14.81 10.77 12.08
C SER A 116 -16.16 11.49 11.89
N ALA A 117 -16.31 12.71 12.41
CA ALA A 117 -17.43 13.60 12.14
C ALA A 117 -17.61 13.89 10.63
N ILE A 118 -16.53 13.98 9.85
CA ILE A 118 -16.61 14.32 8.41
C ILE A 118 -17.23 13.16 7.60
N LYS A 119 -16.99 11.90 8.00
CA LYS A 119 -17.59 10.72 7.35
C LYS A 119 -19.09 10.59 7.68
N GLN A 120 -19.51 10.89 8.90
CA GLN A 120 -20.93 10.87 9.30
C GLN A 120 -21.74 12.01 8.65
N VAL A 121 -21.15 13.20 8.54
CA VAL A 121 -21.81 14.38 7.92
C VAL A 121 -22.05 14.15 6.42
N ALA A 122 -21.16 13.44 5.73
CA ALA A 122 -21.35 13.12 4.30
C ALA A 122 -22.57 12.20 4.05
N LEU A 123 -22.83 11.23 4.94
CA LEU A 123 -23.97 10.32 4.81
C LEU A 123 -25.30 11.02 5.16
N ALA A 124 -25.30 11.89 6.18
CA ALA A 124 -26.47 12.68 6.54
C ALA A 124 -26.85 13.73 5.48
N GLY A 125 -25.86 14.37 4.84
CA GLY A 125 -26.09 15.37 3.79
C GLY A 125 -26.74 14.82 2.52
N ILE A 126 -26.40 13.59 2.14
CA ILE A 126 -26.98 12.92 0.95
C ILE A 126 -28.45 12.57 1.17
N CYS A 127 -28.84 12.17 2.39
CA CYS A 127 -30.24 11.89 2.73
C CYS A 127 -31.12 13.16 2.69
N CYS A 128 -30.62 14.31 3.12
CA CYS A 128 -31.35 15.57 3.07
C CYS A 128 -31.57 16.10 1.64
N LEU A 129 -30.59 15.91 0.74
CA LEU A 129 -30.70 16.31 -0.65
C LEU A 129 -31.73 15.46 -1.42
N LEU A 130 -31.79 14.15 -1.14
CA LEU A 130 -32.80 13.26 -1.76
C LEU A 130 -34.23 13.60 -1.30
N ALA A 131 -34.42 13.98 -0.03
CA ALA A 131 -35.72 14.41 0.48
C ALA A 131 -36.18 15.74 -0.16
N ALA A 132 -35.27 16.68 -0.38
CA ALA A 132 -35.58 17.96 -1.03
C ALA A 132 -35.96 17.81 -2.51
N VAL A 133 -35.28 16.92 -3.25
CA VAL A 133 -35.62 16.63 -4.66
C VAL A 133 -36.96 15.88 -4.77
N GLY A 134 -37.26 14.97 -3.83
CA GLY A 134 -38.56 14.29 -3.76
C GLY A 134 -39.73 15.24 -3.48
N ALA A 135 -39.53 16.22 -2.59
CA ALA A 135 -40.54 17.23 -2.31
C ALA A 135 -40.78 18.16 -3.51
N LEU A 136 -39.73 18.58 -4.22
CA LEU A 136 -39.86 19.41 -5.43
C LEU A 136 -40.53 18.67 -6.61
N GLY A 137 -40.34 17.35 -6.71
CA GLY A 137 -41.04 16.52 -7.71
C GLY A 137 -42.54 16.39 -7.46
N PHE A 138 -42.99 16.50 -6.20
CA PHE A 138 -44.42 16.43 -5.84
C PHE A 138 -45.18 17.75 -6.09
N PHE A 139 -44.48 18.88 -6.20
CA PHE A 139 -45.06 20.18 -6.54
C PHE A 139 -45.05 20.51 -8.04
N LEU A 140 -44.39 19.67 -8.85
CA LEU A 140 -44.29 19.81 -10.31
C LEU A 140 -45.07 18.72 -11.07
N ALA A 141 -45.87 17.91 -10.37
CA ALA A 141 -46.81 16.93 -10.92
C ALA A 141 -48.27 17.38 -10.73
#